data_AF-A0A948XWT1-F1
#
_entry.id   AF-A0A948XWT1-F1
#
_cell.length_a   1.000
_cell.length_b   1.000
_cell.length_c   1.000
_cell.angle_alpha   90.00
_cell.angle_beta   90.00
_cell.angle_gamma   90.00
#
_symmetry.space_group_name_H-M   'P 1'
#
loop_
_entity.id
_entity.type
_entity.pdbx_description
1 polymer ?
#
loop_
_entity_poly.entity_id
_entity_poly.type
_entity_poly.pdbx_seq_one_letter_code
_entity_poly.pdbx_strand_id
1 'polypeptide(L)'
;MAALAGPALADDSQLVTSVTLADLQRILAEDGYTINSTGDDGAVSVRATDEAGTGLIFNVIGTACEVEGTDGCLGINMQVRYDADGQETLELINDANLMWAATSAWYDDFGVDGNTPTVGITRYVILDGGMTVRNIKDNLLNLLAIAPQAADYIWQVGEWAPEEAN
;
A
#
# COMPACT_ATOMS: atom_id res chain seq x y z
N MET A 1 -19.50 -19.53 -33.50
CA MET A 1 -18.25 -19.00 -32.92
C MET A 1 -18.64 -18.24 -31.67
N ALA A 2 -18.31 -18.78 -30.50
CA ALA A 2 -18.53 -18.10 -29.23
C ALA A 2 -17.37 -17.11 -29.03
N ALA A 3 -17.68 -15.83 -28.89
CA ALA A 3 -16.70 -14.83 -28.47
C ALA A 3 -16.38 -15.10 -27.00
N LEU A 4 -15.14 -15.48 -26.71
CA LEU A 4 -14.62 -15.47 -25.34
C LEU A 4 -14.53 -14.00 -24.93
N ALA A 5 -15.45 -13.54 -24.08
CA ALA A 5 -15.27 -12.29 -23.36
C ALA A 5 -14.07 -12.48 -22.43
N GLY A 6 -12.92 -11.94 -22.80
CA GLY A 6 -11.79 -11.82 -21.88
C GLY A 6 -12.19 -10.93 -20.69
N PRO A 7 -11.48 -11.04 -19.56
CA PRO A 7 -11.66 -10.08 -18.48
C PRO A 7 -11.52 -8.68 -19.06
N ALA A 8 -12.54 -7.85 -18.84
CA ALA A 8 -12.45 -6.45 -19.19
C ALA A 8 -11.27 -5.88 -18.40
N LEU A 9 -10.22 -5.47 -19.12
CA LEU A 9 -9.14 -4.66 -18.58
C LEU A 9 -9.78 -3.55 -17.73
N ALA A 10 -9.25 -3.24 -16.54
CA ALA A 10 -9.64 -2.05 -15.81
C ALA A 10 -9.68 -0.90 -16.79
N ASP A 11 -10.87 -0.41 -17.03
CA ASP A 11 -11.02 0.91 -17.59
C ASP A 11 -10.48 1.86 -16.52
N ASP A 12 -9.30 2.41 -16.77
CA ASP A 12 -8.65 3.38 -15.89
C ASP A 12 -9.59 4.57 -15.56
N SER A 13 -10.57 4.85 -16.41
CA SER A 13 -11.60 5.88 -16.19
C SER A 13 -12.82 5.41 -15.39
N GLN A 14 -12.94 4.11 -15.09
CA GLN A 14 -14.01 3.56 -14.27
C GLN A 14 -14.00 4.21 -12.89
N LEU A 15 -15.13 4.80 -12.53
CA LEU A 15 -15.36 5.31 -11.18
C LEU A 15 -15.70 4.14 -10.23
N VAL A 16 -15.02 4.10 -9.09
CA VAL A 16 -15.13 3.08 -8.05
C VAL A 16 -15.47 3.76 -6.74
N THR A 17 -16.61 3.39 -6.15
CA THR A 17 -17.09 3.92 -4.86
C THR A 17 -16.91 2.93 -3.71
N SER A 18 -16.65 1.67 -4.02
CA SER A 18 -16.31 0.61 -3.07
C SER A 18 -15.43 -0.43 -3.77
N VAL A 19 -14.64 -1.18 -3.02
CA VAL A 19 -13.84 -2.29 -3.55
C VAL A 19 -14.16 -3.61 -2.87
N THR A 20 -14.16 -4.67 -3.67
CA THR A 20 -14.14 -6.06 -3.21
C THR A 20 -12.73 -6.64 -3.34
N LEU A 21 -12.52 -7.86 -2.83
CA LEU A 21 -11.27 -8.58 -3.07
C LEU A 21 -10.97 -8.75 -4.57
N ALA A 22 -11.99 -9.08 -5.36
CA ALA A 22 -11.86 -9.27 -6.80
C ALA A 22 -11.43 -7.97 -7.51
N ASP A 23 -11.92 -6.81 -7.04
CA ASP A 23 -11.50 -5.51 -7.58
C ASP A 23 -10.02 -5.23 -7.30
N LEU A 24 -9.57 -5.46 -6.06
CA LEU A 24 -8.16 -5.27 -5.70
C LEU A 24 -7.25 -6.19 -6.52
N GLN A 25 -7.61 -7.47 -6.65
CA GLN A 25 -6.83 -8.42 -7.46
C GLN A 25 -6.77 -8.00 -8.93
N ARG A 26 -7.89 -7.59 -9.50
CA ARG A 26 -7.97 -7.13 -10.89
C ARG A 26 -7.10 -5.90 -11.12
N ILE A 27 -7.26 -4.86 -10.28
CA ILE A 27 -6.49 -3.61 -10.39
C ILE A 27 -4.99 -3.89 -10.36
N LEU A 28 -4.53 -4.72 -9.42
CA LEU A 28 -3.11 -5.03 -9.26
C LEU A 28 -2.56 -5.89 -10.39
N ALA A 29 -3.29 -6.93 -10.81
CA ALA A 29 -2.84 -7.81 -11.89
C ALA A 29 -2.73 -7.07 -13.24
N GLU A 30 -3.63 -6.13 -13.50
CA GLU A 30 -3.62 -5.34 -14.73
C GLU A 30 -2.57 -4.23 -14.73
N ASP A 31 -2.19 -3.75 -13.55
CA ASP A 31 -1.05 -2.81 -13.39
C ASP A 31 0.30 -3.53 -13.40
N GLY A 32 0.30 -4.88 -13.49
CA GLY A 32 1.49 -5.70 -13.68
C GLY A 32 2.15 -6.18 -12.39
N TYR A 33 1.51 -6.03 -11.23
CA TYR A 33 2.03 -6.53 -9.96
C TYR A 33 1.79 -8.03 -9.79
N THR A 34 2.75 -8.70 -9.17
CA THR A 34 2.65 -10.14 -8.86
C THR A 34 1.95 -10.32 -7.52
N ILE A 35 0.74 -10.89 -7.53
CA ILE A 35 -0.02 -11.18 -6.30
C ILE A 35 0.60 -12.39 -5.59
N ASN A 36 1.00 -12.22 -4.34
CA ASN A 36 1.61 -13.27 -3.52
C ASN A 36 0.57 -14.03 -2.69
N SER A 37 -0.36 -13.30 -2.06
CA SER A 37 -1.39 -13.85 -1.18
C SER A 37 -2.59 -12.91 -1.06
N THR A 38 -3.68 -13.42 -0.50
CA THR A 38 -4.93 -12.67 -0.27
C THR A 38 -5.57 -13.11 1.03
N GLY A 39 -6.19 -12.18 1.75
CA GLY A 39 -6.94 -12.49 2.97
C GLY A 39 -6.13 -12.43 4.27
N ASP A 40 -4.82 -12.22 4.19
CA ASP A 40 -3.91 -12.25 5.35
C ASP A 40 -4.15 -11.07 6.30
N ASP A 41 -4.59 -9.92 5.78
CA ASP A 41 -4.84 -8.69 6.52
C ASP A 41 -6.35 -8.34 6.56
N GLY A 42 -7.20 -9.38 6.54
CA GLY A 42 -8.66 -9.27 6.49
C GLY A 42 -9.26 -9.74 5.17
N ALA A 43 -10.57 -9.95 5.12
CA ALA A 43 -11.24 -10.63 4.00
C ALA A 43 -11.06 -9.95 2.63
N VAL A 44 -10.89 -8.62 2.63
CA VAL A 44 -10.58 -7.82 1.43
C VAL A 44 -9.16 -7.31 1.57
N SER A 45 -8.17 -8.17 1.33
CA SER A 45 -6.76 -7.77 1.35
C SER A 45 -5.95 -8.55 0.33
N VAL A 46 -4.96 -7.90 -0.25
CA VAL A 46 -4.02 -8.49 -1.22
C VAL A 46 -2.60 -8.09 -0.84
N ARG A 47 -1.69 -9.07 -0.80
CA ARG A 47 -0.25 -8.84 -0.77
C ARG A 47 0.32 -9.08 -2.15
N ALA A 48 1.14 -8.15 -2.63
CA ALA A 48 1.73 -8.21 -3.95
C ALA A 48 3.17 -7.70 -3.95
N THR A 49 3.89 -7.99 -5.04
CA THR A 49 5.27 -7.57 -5.26
C THR A 49 5.39 -6.77 -6.56
N ASP A 50 6.13 -5.67 -6.51
CA ASP A 50 6.52 -4.87 -7.67
C ASP A 50 7.81 -5.40 -8.30
N GLU A 51 7.73 -6.58 -8.92
CA GLU A 51 8.90 -7.27 -9.50
C GLU A 51 9.54 -6.50 -10.66
N ALA A 52 8.76 -5.71 -11.40
CA ALA A 52 9.23 -4.95 -12.56
C ALA A 52 9.84 -3.58 -12.20
N GLY A 53 9.55 -3.07 -11.00
CA GLY A 53 10.00 -1.77 -10.52
C GLY A 53 10.92 -1.86 -9.32
N THR A 54 10.38 -1.54 -8.15
CA THR A 54 11.11 -1.34 -6.88
C THR A 54 11.53 -2.64 -6.20
N GLY A 55 10.92 -3.78 -6.54
CA GLY A 55 11.09 -5.05 -5.82
C GLY A 55 10.39 -5.10 -4.46
N LEU A 56 9.62 -4.06 -4.10
CA LEU A 56 8.92 -3.98 -2.83
C LEU A 56 7.79 -4.99 -2.75
N ILE A 57 7.63 -5.57 -1.56
CA ILE A 57 6.41 -6.27 -1.15
C ILE A 57 5.49 -5.26 -0.47
N PHE A 58 4.24 -5.20 -0.92
CA PHE A 58 3.25 -4.26 -0.40
C PHE A 58 1.90 -4.95 -0.16
N ASN A 59 1.08 -4.32 0.68
CA ASN A 59 -0.25 -4.78 1.04
C ASN A 59 -1.29 -3.73 0.61
N VAL A 60 -2.40 -4.18 0.04
CA VAL A 60 -3.56 -3.37 -0.32
C VAL A 60 -4.76 -3.93 0.41
N ILE A 61 -5.28 -3.16 1.36
CA ILE A 61 -6.24 -3.64 2.35
C ILE A 61 -7.52 -2.79 2.25
N GLY A 62 -8.64 -3.43 2.00
CA GLY A 62 -9.97 -2.83 2.09
C GLY A 62 -10.29 -2.47 3.54
N THR A 63 -10.84 -1.28 3.76
CA THR A 63 -11.20 -0.75 5.08
C THR A 63 -12.58 -0.11 5.03
N ALA A 64 -13.20 0.11 6.20
CA ALA A 64 -14.60 0.52 6.29
C ALA A 64 -15.51 -0.40 5.45
N CYS A 65 -15.33 -1.71 5.66
CA CYS A 65 -16.14 -2.76 5.06
C CYS A 65 -17.42 -2.97 5.88
N GLU A 66 -18.42 -3.63 5.31
CA GLU A 66 -19.70 -3.95 5.99
C GLU A 66 -20.54 -2.71 6.37
N VAL A 67 -20.42 -1.64 5.60
CA VAL A 67 -21.25 -0.44 5.75
C VAL A 67 -22.62 -0.69 5.11
N GLU A 68 -23.69 -0.38 5.83
CA GLU A 68 -25.07 -0.56 5.35
C GLU A 68 -25.26 0.11 3.98
N GLY A 69 -25.80 -0.65 3.02
CA GLY A 69 -26.06 -0.16 1.66
C GLY A 69 -24.85 -0.17 0.72
N THR A 70 -23.71 -0.72 1.14
CA THR A 70 -22.52 -0.87 0.30
C THR A 70 -22.07 -2.33 0.20
N ASP A 71 -21.94 -2.84 -1.03
CA ASP A 71 -21.24 -4.10 -1.28
C ASP A 71 -19.73 -3.80 -1.45
N GLY A 72 -18.95 -4.06 -0.39
CA GLY A 72 -17.50 -3.90 -0.37
C GLY A 72 -16.97 -2.97 0.72
N CYS A 73 -15.76 -2.48 0.51
CA CYS A 73 -15.04 -1.59 1.42
C CYS A 73 -14.96 -0.17 0.84
N LEU A 74 -15.24 0.84 1.67
CA LEU A 74 -15.27 2.25 1.27
C LEU A 74 -13.90 2.94 1.31
N GLY A 75 -12.87 2.28 1.83
CA GLY A 75 -11.51 2.80 1.81
C GLY A 75 -10.49 1.73 1.45
N ILE A 76 -9.32 2.17 1.01
CA ILE A 76 -8.17 1.32 0.73
C ILE A 76 -6.98 1.86 1.53
N ASN A 77 -6.39 0.98 2.34
CA ASN A 77 -5.14 1.23 3.03
C ASN A 77 -4.02 0.47 2.31
N MET A 78 -3.14 1.22 1.64
CA MET A 78 -1.98 0.69 0.93
C MET A 78 -0.76 0.82 1.84
N GLN A 79 0.05 -0.23 1.96
CA GLN A 79 1.14 -0.28 2.94
C GLN A 79 2.38 -0.99 2.41
N VAL A 80 3.54 -0.42 2.69
CA VAL A 80 4.84 -1.13 2.70
C VAL A 80 5.24 -1.27 4.16
N ARG A 81 5.71 -2.45 4.56
CA ARG A 81 6.03 -2.78 5.95
C ARG A 81 7.47 -3.29 6.01
N TYR A 82 8.21 -2.82 6.99
CA TYR A 82 9.60 -3.19 7.25
C TYR A 82 9.70 -3.72 8.68
N ASP A 83 10.48 -4.79 8.87
CA ASP A 83 10.84 -5.25 10.20
C ASP A 83 11.72 -4.18 10.86
N ALA A 84 11.33 -3.75 12.06
CA ALA A 84 12.10 -2.83 12.85
C ALA A 84 13.28 -3.55 13.51
N ASP A 85 14.44 -2.90 13.58
CA ASP A 85 15.66 -3.47 14.15
C ASP A 85 16.19 -2.67 15.35
N GLY A 86 15.43 -1.66 15.79
CA GLY A 86 15.74 -0.78 16.91
C GLY A 86 16.66 0.37 16.56
N GLN A 87 17.03 0.55 15.27
CA GLN A 87 17.73 1.76 14.82
C GLN A 87 16.74 2.90 14.50
N GLU A 88 15.50 2.56 14.20
CA GLU A 88 14.42 3.54 14.06
C GLU A 88 14.16 4.30 15.37
N THR A 89 13.78 5.57 15.25
CA THR A 89 13.29 6.35 16.40
C THR A 89 11.95 7.00 16.07
N LEU A 90 11.13 7.24 17.10
CA LEU A 90 9.86 7.94 16.93
C LEU A 90 10.05 9.36 16.36
N GLU A 91 11.19 10.00 16.63
CA GLU A 91 11.54 11.30 16.04
C GLU A 91 11.73 11.18 14.53
N LEU A 92 12.54 10.23 14.06
CA LEU A 92 12.76 10.01 12.62
C LEU A 92 11.48 9.59 11.88
N ILE A 93 10.63 8.81 12.53
CA ILE A 93 9.32 8.42 11.97
C ILE A 93 8.39 9.64 11.87
N ASN A 94 8.38 10.53 12.86
CA ASN A 94 7.61 11.77 12.79
C ASN A 94 8.15 12.72 11.73
N ASP A 95 9.47 12.83 11.58
CA ASP A 95 10.08 13.66 10.54
C ASP A 95 9.76 13.13 9.14
N ALA A 96 9.76 11.81 8.94
CA ALA A 96 9.32 11.20 7.69
C ALA A 96 7.87 11.62 7.32
N ASN A 97 6.97 11.67 8.31
CA ASN A 97 5.60 12.17 8.10
C ASN A 97 5.56 13.65 7.67
N LEU A 98 6.51 14.48 8.13
CA LEU A 98 6.59 15.89 7.76
C LEU A 98 7.20 16.11 6.37
N MET A 99 8.16 15.27 5.96
CA MET A 99 8.83 15.40 4.67
C MET A 99 7.98 14.87 3.51
N TRP A 100 7.27 13.76 3.69
CA TRP A 100 6.47 13.14 2.64
C TRP A 100 4.98 13.14 2.98
N ALA A 101 4.34 14.30 2.80
CA ALA A 101 2.92 14.53 3.09
C ALA A 101 1.94 13.61 2.32
N ALA A 102 2.40 12.91 1.28
CA ALA A 102 1.61 11.95 0.53
C ALA A 102 1.49 10.58 1.24
N THR A 103 2.30 10.32 2.25
CA THR A 103 2.30 9.04 2.98
C THR A 103 2.25 9.29 4.48
N SER A 104 1.99 8.25 5.25
CA SER A 104 2.17 8.27 6.70
C SER A 104 3.05 7.11 7.15
N ALA A 105 4.07 7.44 7.94
CA ALA A 105 4.95 6.50 8.62
C ALA A 105 4.42 6.22 10.04
N TRP A 106 4.48 4.97 10.47
CA TRP A 106 4.10 4.54 11.82
C TRP A 106 5.02 3.44 12.34
N TYR A 107 5.04 3.28 13.66
CA TYR A 107 5.72 2.21 14.38
C TYR A 107 4.71 1.41 15.20
N ASP A 108 4.85 0.09 15.18
CA ASP A 108 4.13 -0.82 16.06
C ASP A 108 5.14 -1.76 16.74
N ASP A 109 5.21 -1.69 18.07
CA ASP A 109 6.14 -2.46 18.91
C ASP A 109 5.83 -3.96 18.90
N PHE A 110 4.56 -4.32 18.66
CA PHE A 110 4.15 -5.71 18.51
C PHE A 110 4.13 -6.12 17.04
N GLY A 111 4.17 -5.15 16.13
CA GLY A 111 4.00 -5.36 14.71
C GLY A 111 2.66 -5.94 14.29
N VAL A 112 2.56 -6.16 12.98
CA VAL A 112 1.32 -6.64 12.36
C VAL A 112 1.05 -8.13 12.62
N ASP A 113 2.08 -8.90 12.97
CA ASP A 113 1.99 -10.31 13.35
C ASP A 113 1.87 -10.53 14.87
N GLY A 114 1.94 -9.44 15.65
CA GLY A 114 1.91 -9.46 17.12
C GLY A 114 3.20 -9.90 17.79
N ASN A 115 4.30 -10.09 17.05
CA ASN A 115 5.59 -10.54 17.57
C ASN A 115 6.81 -9.74 17.12
N THR A 116 6.77 -9.12 15.93
CA THR A 116 7.93 -8.51 15.28
C THR A 116 7.70 -7.00 15.12
N PRO A 117 8.43 -6.13 15.84
CA PRO A 117 8.30 -4.68 15.66
C PRO A 117 8.28 -4.29 14.19
N THR A 118 7.36 -3.42 13.79
CA THR A 118 7.15 -3.06 12.39
C THR A 118 7.14 -1.54 12.22
N VAL A 119 7.88 -1.05 11.23
CA VAL A 119 7.67 0.29 10.67
C VAL A 119 6.86 0.17 9.39
N GLY A 120 5.74 0.86 9.30
CA GLY A 120 4.93 0.89 8.10
C GLY A 120 4.90 2.26 7.45
N ILE A 121 5.02 2.29 6.12
CA ILE A 121 4.74 3.47 5.30
C ILE A 121 3.45 3.22 4.55
N THR A 122 2.50 4.15 4.67
CA THR A 122 1.13 3.91 4.23
C THR A 122 0.56 5.06 3.45
N ARG A 123 -0.40 4.73 2.59
CA ARG A 123 -1.27 5.69 1.94
C ARG A 123 -2.70 5.20 2.02
N TYR A 124 -3.55 6.00 2.64
CA TYR A 124 -4.96 5.73 2.79
C TYR A 124 -5.76 6.53 1.77
N VAL A 125 -6.70 5.88 1.09
CA VAL A 125 -7.64 6.53 0.17
C VAL A 125 -9.07 6.19 0.54
N ILE A 126 -9.94 7.19 0.46
CA ILE A 126 -11.38 7.07 0.70
C ILE A 126 -12.06 7.07 -0.67
N LEU A 127 -12.98 6.13 -0.87
CA LEU A 127 -13.73 5.94 -2.11
C LEU A 127 -15.11 6.61 -2.06
N ASP A 128 -15.48 7.26 -0.95
CA ASP A 128 -16.73 7.99 -0.79
C ASP A 128 -16.87 9.06 -1.90
N GLY A 129 -17.95 8.96 -2.68
CA GLY A 129 -18.17 9.84 -3.85
C GLY A 129 -17.38 9.45 -5.10
N GLY A 130 -16.53 8.43 -5.01
CA GLY A 130 -15.88 7.75 -6.11
C GLY A 130 -14.45 8.22 -6.40
N MET A 131 -13.58 7.26 -6.72
CA MET A 131 -12.26 7.48 -7.33
C MET A 131 -12.18 6.73 -8.65
N THR A 132 -11.44 7.26 -9.62
CA THR A 132 -11.15 6.44 -10.82
C THR A 132 -10.17 5.33 -10.46
N VAL A 133 -10.21 4.20 -11.19
CA VAL A 133 -9.19 3.15 -11.05
C VAL A 133 -7.79 3.73 -11.28
N ARG A 134 -7.65 4.67 -12.23
CA ARG A 134 -6.39 5.40 -12.45
C ARG A 134 -5.92 6.09 -11.18
N ASN A 135 -6.80 6.77 -10.46
CA ASN A 135 -6.43 7.42 -9.21
C ASN A 135 -5.92 6.39 -8.20
N ILE A 136 -6.59 5.24 -8.04
CA ILE A 136 -6.13 4.19 -7.13
C ILE A 136 -4.70 3.74 -7.48
N LYS A 137 -4.43 3.48 -8.77
CA LYS A 137 -3.09 3.12 -9.26
C LYS A 137 -2.05 4.21 -9.02
N ASP A 138 -2.38 5.47 -9.29
CA ASP A 138 -1.48 6.61 -9.04
C ASP A 138 -1.16 6.77 -7.55
N ASN A 139 -2.12 6.48 -6.66
CA ASN A 139 -1.91 6.50 -5.22
C ASN A 139 -0.94 5.39 -4.81
N LEU A 140 -1.10 4.17 -5.36
CA LEU A 140 -0.17 3.08 -5.12
C LEU A 140 1.24 3.39 -5.63
N LEU A 141 1.35 3.92 -6.85
CA LEU A 141 2.63 4.34 -7.44
C LEU A 141 3.36 5.36 -6.55
N ASN A 142 2.63 6.35 -6.02
CA ASN A 142 3.22 7.34 -5.11
C ASN A 142 3.73 6.69 -3.81
N LEU A 143 2.97 5.74 -3.25
CA LEU A 143 3.44 5.00 -2.08
C LEU A 143 4.73 4.23 -2.38
N LEU A 144 4.76 3.46 -3.47
CA LEU A 144 5.92 2.63 -3.83
C LEU A 144 7.15 3.47 -4.15
N ALA A 145 6.99 4.67 -4.71
CA ALA A 145 8.08 5.59 -4.97
C ALA A 145 8.64 6.26 -3.69
N ILE A 146 7.78 6.52 -2.70
CA ILE A 146 8.15 7.24 -1.47
C ILE A 146 8.64 6.29 -0.38
N ALA A 147 8.05 5.10 -0.26
CA ALA A 147 8.32 4.18 0.84
C ALA A 147 9.81 3.83 1.02
N PRO A 148 10.62 3.63 -0.03
CA PRO A 148 12.06 3.42 0.12
C PRO A 148 12.77 4.66 0.66
N GLN A 149 12.43 5.86 0.17
CA GLN A 149 13.05 7.12 0.61
C GLN A 149 12.75 7.40 2.09
N ALA A 150 11.50 7.16 2.50
CA ALA A 150 11.10 7.29 3.90
C ALA A 150 11.83 6.26 4.79
N ALA A 151 11.97 5.02 4.32
CA ALA A 151 12.74 4.00 5.04
C ALA A 151 14.23 4.37 5.14
N ASP A 152 14.86 4.79 4.04
CA ASP A 152 16.28 5.18 4.04
C ASP A 152 16.54 6.33 5.02
N TYR A 153 15.61 7.28 5.13
CA TYR A 153 15.67 8.33 6.14
C TYR A 153 15.47 7.78 7.56
N ILE A 154 14.48 6.93 7.79
CA ILE A 154 14.21 6.40 9.15
C ILE A 154 15.40 5.59 9.69
N TRP A 155 16.09 4.86 8.82
CA TRP A 155 17.29 4.08 9.18
C TRP A 155 18.60 4.85 9.03
N GLN A 156 18.55 6.10 8.54
CA GLN A 156 19.72 6.94 8.30
C GLN A 156 20.77 6.19 7.46
N VAL A 157 20.35 5.67 6.30
CA VAL A 157 21.20 4.96 5.33
C VAL A 157 21.25 5.69 3.99
N GLY A 158 22.16 5.25 3.11
CA GLY A 158 22.29 5.83 1.78
C GLY A 158 22.68 7.31 1.84
N GLU A 159 21.88 8.18 1.23
CA GLU A 159 22.11 9.63 1.24
C GLU A 159 21.85 10.28 2.61
N TRP A 160 21.13 9.58 3.50
CA TRP A 160 20.80 10.04 4.85
C TRP A 160 21.76 9.51 5.91
N ALA A 161 22.82 8.80 5.51
CA ALA A 161 23.83 8.31 6.42
C ALA A 161 24.57 9.47 7.13
N PRO A 162 24.81 9.40 8.45
CA PRO A 162 25.57 10.42 9.16
C PRO A 162 26.98 10.57 8.55
N GLU A 163 27.49 11.80 8.43
CA GLU A 163 28.81 12.08 7.82
C GLU A 163 29.97 11.31 8.49
N GLU A 164 29.84 10.87 9.74
CA GLU A 164 30.85 10.11 10.48
C GLU A 164 30.91 8.61 10.12
N ALA A 165 30.03 8.12 9.23
CA ALA A 165 29.96 6.73 8.80
C ALA A 165 30.61 6.44 7.42
N ASN A 166 31.28 7.42 6.81
CA ASN A 166 32.05 7.28 5.56
C ASN A 166 33.57 7.38 5.77
#